data_AF-A0A937DMJ8-F1
#
_entry.id   AF-A0A937DMJ8-F1
#
_cell.length_a   1.000
_cell.length_b   1.000
_cell.length_c   1.000
_cell.angle_alpha   90.00
_cell.angle_beta   90.00
_cell.angle_gamma   90.00
#
_symmetry.space_group_name_H-M   'P 1'
#
loop_
_entity.id
_entity.type
_entity.pdbx_description
1 polymer ?
#
loop_
_entity_poly.entity_id
_entity_poly.type
_entity_poly.pdbx_seq_one_letter_code
_entity_poly.pdbx_strand_id
1 'polypeptide(L)'
;MNQGKKLSPLIWIKPAWLFFVALVLHIIGYFPTIIENGYSTGIYKGISNVLRAITKWVPFSVGDILYILFIISLIVGLIRFIIQLSKGQLNRYSVLPIGLKLLNKILCIYIIFRILWGLNYDRLGIAYQLQLSKPQYEAEEVIQLNNRLIDSLNACRLRLPDTELPAPPVDSIFRMAGIGYSRLSDQYFFLNYT
;
A
#
# COMPACT_ATOMS: atom_id res chain seq x y z
N MET A 1 17.44 25.28 -40.43
CA MET A 1 17.96 26.00 -39.24
C MET A 1 17.46 25.32 -37.97
N ASN A 2 18.24 24.41 -37.41
CA ASN A 2 17.91 23.71 -36.16
C ASN A 2 18.49 24.54 -35.00
N GLN A 3 17.75 25.57 -34.58
CA GLN A 3 18.14 26.37 -33.42
C GLN A 3 18.19 25.44 -32.20
N GLY A 4 19.40 25.22 -31.69
CA GLY A 4 19.64 24.42 -30.50
C GLY A 4 18.97 25.05 -29.30
N LYS A 5 17.72 24.68 -29.03
CA LYS A 5 17.00 25.07 -27.81
C LYS A 5 17.80 24.58 -26.60
N LYS A 6 18.53 25.48 -25.95
CA LYS A 6 19.12 25.23 -24.62
C LYS A 6 17.96 24.95 -23.65
N LEU A 7 18.06 23.83 -22.94
CA LEU A 7 17.12 23.49 -21.88
C LEU A 7 17.29 24.46 -20.71
N SER A 8 16.17 24.94 -20.16
CA SER A 8 16.20 25.79 -18.98
C SER A 8 16.69 25.00 -17.77
N PRO A 9 17.59 25.56 -16.93
CA PRO A 9 18.04 24.90 -15.69
C PRO A 9 16.88 24.63 -14.71
N LEU A 10 15.77 25.35 -14.83
CA LEU A 10 14.56 25.15 -14.02
C LEU A 10 13.93 23.75 -14.19
N ILE A 11 14.26 23.01 -15.27
CA ILE A 11 13.75 21.65 -15.52
C ILE A 11 14.14 20.67 -14.41
N TRP A 12 15.19 20.96 -13.64
CA TRP A 12 15.71 20.11 -12.56
C TRP A 12 15.07 20.37 -11.20
N ILE A 13 14.41 21.52 -10.99
CA ILE A 13 13.89 21.89 -9.66
C ILE A 13 12.86 20.88 -9.17
N LYS A 14 11.85 20.58 -10.00
CA LYS A 14 10.81 19.62 -9.66
C LYS A 14 11.35 18.21 -9.38
N PRO A 15 12.14 17.58 -10.27
CA PRO A 15 12.68 16.25 -10.00
C PRO A 15 13.62 16.23 -8.79
N ALA A 16 14.44 17.27 -8.58
CA ALA A 16 15.30 17.36 -7.40
C ALA A 16 14.48 17.44 -6.10
N TRP A 17 13.41 18.24 -6.08
CA TRP A 17 12.50 18.32 -4.94
C TRP A 17 11.80 16.99 -4.66
N LEU A 18 11.24 16.35 -5.70
CA LEU A 18 10.59 15.04 -5.55
C LEU A 18 11.60 13.98 -5.07
N PHE A 19 12.82 13.99 -5.60
CA PHE A 19 13.86 13.07 -5.17
C PHE A 19 14.24 13.30 -3.71
N PHE A 20 14.39 14.56 -3.29
CA PHE A 20 14.65 14.92 -1.91
C PHE A 20 13.54 14.42 -0.98
N VAL A 21 12.27 14.66 -1.31
CA VAL A 21 11.14 14.15 -0.52
C VAL A 21 11.13 12.62 -0.47
N ALA A 22 11.36 11.95 -1.61
CA ALA A 22 11.45 10.50 -1.66
C ALA A 22 12.60 9.96 -0.79
N LEU A 23 13.75 10.63 -0.80
CA LEU A 23 14.90 10.27 0.02
C LEU A 23 14.61 10.44 1.51
N VAL A 24 13.99 11.55 1.91
CA VAL A 24 13.56 11.76 3.30
C VAL A 24 12.57 10.66 3.75
N LEU A 25 11.58 10.34 2.91
CA LEU A 25 10.63 9.27 3.19
C LEU A 25 11.28 7.89 3.23
N HIS A 26 12.36 7.66 2.48
CA HIS A 26 13.13 6.43 2.56
C HIS A 26 13.94 6.36 3.87
N ILE A 27 14.63 7.44 4.22
CA ILE A 27 15.46 7.53 5.42
C ILE A 27 14.62 7.37 6.70
N ILE A 28 13.45 8.02 6.78
CA ILE A 28 12.57 7.90 7.96
C ILE A 28 12.08 6.45 8.16
N GLY A 29 12.02 5.64 7.10
CA GLY A 29 11.69 4.22 7.17
C GLY A 29 12.70 3.38 7.96
N TYR A 30 13.92 3.86 8.16
CA TYR A 30 14.90 3.17 9.02
C TYR A 30 14.67 3.41 10.52
N PHE A 31 13.67 4.22 10.90
CA PHE A 31 13.36 4.54 12.29
C PHE A 31 11.98 3.97 12.68
N PRO A 32 11.87 2.66 12.92
CA PRO A 32 10.59 1.96 13.07
C PRO A 32 9.75 2.47 14.25
N THR A 33 10.37 2.95 15.33
CA THR A 33 9.68 3.54 16.47
C THR A 33 9.00 4.87 16.12
N ILE A 34 9.63 5.69 15.27
CA ILE A 34 9.05 6.95 14.77
C ILE A 34 7.87 6.64 13.85
N ILE A 35 8.04 5.65 12.97
CA ILE A 35 6.98 5.19 12.08
C ILE A 35 5.80 4.65 12.87
N GLU A 36 6.04 3.77 13.85
CA GLU A 36 5.01 3.19 14.71
C GLU A 36 4.16 4.26 15.37
N ASN A 37 4.79 5.15 16.16
CA ASN A 37 4.08 6.10 17.02
C ASN A 37 3.57 7.34 16.27
N GLY A 38 4.36 7.88 15.34
CA GLY A 38 4.05 9.13 14.64
C GLY A 38 3.19 8.90 13.40
N TYR A 39 3.59 7.97 12.54
CA TYR A 39 2.92 7.73 11.27
C TYR A 39 1.79 6.71 11.40
N SER A 40 2.07 5.45 11.77
CA SER A 40 1.12 4.34 11.73
C SER A 40 -0.03 4.48 12.72
N THR A 41 0.25 4.79 13.99
CA THR A 41 -0.80 4.99 15.00
C THR A 41 -1.38 6.40 15.03
N GLY A 42 -0.76 7.36 14.34
CA GLY A 42 -1.18 8.76 14.26
C GLY A 42 -1.72 9.13 12.87
N ILE A 43 -0.85 9.67 12.03
CA ILE A 43 -1.18 10.23 10.70
C ILE A 43 -1.99 9.24 9.84
N TYR A 44 -1.56 7.99 9.80
CA TYR A 44 -2.16 6.96 8.95
C TYR A 44 -3.57 6.58 9.39
N LYS A 45 -3.90 6.67 10.68
CA LYS A 45 -5.29 6.47 11.14
C LYS A 45 -6.22 7.46 10.44
N GLY A 46 -5.86 8.73 10.41
CA GLY A 46 -6.61 9.78 9.69
C GLY A 46 -6.70 9.52 8.19
N ILE A 47 -5.57 9.22 7.54
CA ILE A 47 -5.54 8.88 6.10
C ILE A 47 -6.48 7.71 5.81
N SER A 48 -6.40 6.64 6.60
CA SER A 48 -7.17 5.42 6.39
C SER A 48 -8.68 5.65 6.61
N ASN A 49 -9.07 6.50 7.56
CA ASN A 49 -10.46 6.90 7.78
C ASN A 49 -11.01 7.68 6.58
N VAL A 50 -10.25 8.65 6.05
CA VAL A 50 -10.63 9.44 4.87
C VAL A 50 -10.75 8.54 3.64
N LEU A 51 -9.76 7.68 3.39
CA LEU A 51 -9.79 6.74 2.27
C LEU A 51 -11.01 5.83 2.37
N ARG A 52 -11.27 5.22 3.53
CA ARG A 52 -12.46 4.40 3.75
C ARG A 52 -13.75 5.17 3.52
N ALA A 53 -13.88 6.40 4.03
CA ALA A 53 -15.08 7.20 3.81
C ALA A 53 -15.33 7.47 2.32
N ILE A 54 -14.27 7.73 1.56
CA ILE A 54 -14.34 7.97 0.10
C ILE A 54 -14.63 6.68 -0.67
N THR A 55 -14.16 5.51 -0.22
CA THR A 55 -14.30 4.26 -0.98
C THR A 55 -15.41 3.33 -0.49
N LYS A 56 -16.03 3.57 0.68
CA LYS A 56 -17.01 2.65 1.31
C LYS A 56 -18.21 2.31 0.42
N TRP A 57 -18.63 3.24 -0.43
CA TRP A 57 -19.80 3.07 -1.32
C TRP A 57 -19.46 2.31 -2.62
N VAL A 58 -18.18 2.03 -2.87
CA VAL A 58 -17.72 1.32 -4.06
C VAL A 58 -17.65 -0.18 -3.74
N PRO A 59 -18.42 -1.04 -4.43
CA PRO A 59 -18.49 -2.47 -4.12
C PRO A 59 -17.30 -3.29 -4.64
N PHE A 60 -16.25 -2.63 -5.13
CA PHE A 60 -15.04 -3.24 -5.69
C PHE A 60 -13.79 -2.48 -5.24
N SER A 61 -12.62 -3.09 -5.39
CA SER A 61 -11.33 -2.47 -5.01
C SER A 61 -11.00 -1.28 -5.92
N VAL A 62 -11.06 -0.07 -5.37
CA VAL A 62 -10.60 1.16 -6.06
C VAL A 62 -9.10 1.07 -6.40
N GLY A 63 -8.31 0.41 -5.54
CA GLY A 63 -6.88 0.20 -5.77
C GLY A 63 -6.59 -0.60 -7.03
N ASP A 64 -7.39 -1.62 -7.32
CA ASP A 64 -7.20 -2.49 -8.49
C ASP A 64 -7.38 -1.70 -9.79
N ILE A 65 -8.39 -0.81 -9.82
CA ILE A 65 -8.59 0.10 -10.95
C ILE A 65 -7.40 1.04 -11.12
N LEU A 66 -6.89 1.61 -10.02
CA LEU A 66 -5.71 2.49 -10.08
C LEU A 66 -4.47 1.75 -10.61
N TYR A 67 -4.27 0.48 -10.22
CA TYR A 67 -3.18 -0.35 -10.73
C TYR A 67 -3.32 -0.62 -12.23
N ILE A 68 -4.53 -0.99 -12.69
CA ILE A 68 -4.80 -1.23 -14.11
C ILE A 68 -4.52 0.03 -14.93
N LEU A 69 -5.06 1.18 -14.52
CA LEU A 69 -4.85 2.47 -15.20
C LEU A 69 -3.38 2.86 -15.24
N PHE A 70 -2.67 2.63 -14.13
CA PHE A 70 -1.23 2.91 -14.06
C PHE A 70 -0.45 2.05 -15.05
N ILE A 71 -0.67 0.73 -15.06
CA ILE A 71 -0.04 -0.23 -15.97
C ILE A 71 -0.32 0.14 -17.43
N ILE A 72 -1.58 0.40 -17.79
CA ILE A 72 -1.95 0.85 -19.14
C ILE A 72 -1.17 2.11 -19.52
N SER A 73 -1.07 3.08 -18.61
CA SER A 73 -0.34 4.32 -18.88
C SER A 73 1.17 4.11 -19.10
N LEU A 74 1.77 3.10 -18.45
CA LEU A 74 3.17 2.71 -18.69
C LEU A 74 3.34 2.04 -20.05
N ILE A 75 2.46 1.10 -20.38
CA ILE A 75 2.46 0.39 -21.68
C ILE A 75 2.29 1.38 -22.83
N VAL A 76 1.29 2.26 -22.77
CA VAL A 76 1.07 3.30 -23.78
C VAL A 76 2.27 4.25 -23.88
N GLY A 77 2.86 4.63 -22.74
CA GLY A 77 4.08 5.43 -22.70
C GLY A 77 5.26 4.76 -23.40
N LEU A 78 5.47 3.45 -23.14
CA LEU A 78 6.52 2.64 -23.74
C LEU A 78 6.33 2.48 -25.25
N ILE A 79 5.12 2.15 -25.70
CA ILE A 79 4.79 2.03 -27.13
C ILE A 79 5.06 3.35 -27.85
N ARG A 80 4.60 4.48 -27.30
CA ARG A 80 4.86 5.81 -27.88
C ARG A 80 6.35 6.14 -27.94
N PHE A 81 7.11 5.74 -26.93
CA PHE A 81 8.56 5.93 -26.91
C PHE A 81 9.25 5.11 -28.01
N ILE A 82 8.89 3.82 -28.16
CA ILE A 82 9.42 2.94 -29.21
C ILE A 82 9.09 3.48 -30.60
N ILE A 83 7.86 3.95 -30.84
CA ILE A 83 7.45 4.54 -32.13
C ILE A 83 8.26 5.80 -32.45
N GLN A 84 8.53 6.67 -31.48
CA GLN A 84 9.34 7.87 -31.70
C GLN A 84 10.81 7.54 -31.98
N LEU A 85 11.33 6.50 -31.32
CA LEU A 85 12.67 5.97 -31.57
C LEU A 85 12.78 5.41 -32.99
N SER A 86 11.83 4.58 -33.42
CA SER A 86 11.85 3.98 -34.75
C SER A 86 11.66 4.99 -35.89
N LYS A 87 10.93 6.09 -35.64
CA LYS A 87 10.77 7.19 -36.60
C LYS A 87 11.95 8.16 -36.65
N GLY A 88 13.02 7.94 -35.88
CA GLY A 88 14.17 8.86 -35.81
C GLY A 88 13.82 10.26 -35.26
N GLN A 89 12.68 10.39 -34.57
CA GLN A 89 12.16 11.67 -34.08
C GLN A 89 12.77 12.07 -32.72
N LEU A 90 13.61 11.22 -32.14
CA LEU A 90 14.30 11.49 -30.88
C LEU A 90 15.64 12.18 -31.14
N ASN A 91 15.75 13.43 -30.69
CA ASN A 91 17.00 14.15 -30.61
C ASN A 91 17.54 14.07 -29.17
N ARG A 92 18.86 14.20 -28.95
CA ARG A 92 19.46 14.25 -27.60
C ARG A 92 18.79 15.28 -26.67
N TYR A 93 18.24 16.35 -27.25
CA TYR A 93 17.52 17.41 -26.52
C TYR A 93 16.08 17.04 -26.16
N SER A 94 15.47 16.03 -26.78
CA SER A 94 14.12 15.54 -26.44
C SER A 94 14.16 14.35 -25.47
N VAL A 95 15.25 13.58 -25.44
CA VAL A 95 15.40 12.42 -24.53
C VAL A 95 15.43 12.83 -23.07
N LEU A 96 16.20 13.87 -22.71
CA LEU A 96 16.31 14.31 -21.31
C LEU A 96 14.95 14.75 -20.72
N PRO A 97 14.15 15.62 -21.36
CA PRO A 97 12.79 15.94 -20.89
C PRO A 97 11.86 14.73 -20.75
N ILE A 98 11.95 13.76 -21.65
CA ILE A 98 11.15 12.53 -21.59
C ILE A 98 11.56 11.71 -20.35
N GLY A 99 12.87 11.52 -20.13
CA GLY A 99 13.41 10.84 -18.95
C GLY A 99 13.02 11.53 -17.65
N LEU A 100 13.13 12.86 -17.57
CA LEU A 100 12.74 13.62 -16.39
C LEU A 100 11.22 13.57 -16.12
N LYS A 101 10.38 13.55 -17.17
CA LYS A 101 8.94 13.34 -17.01
C LYS A 101 8.64 11.95 -16.45
N LEU A 102 9.31 10.91 -16.95
CA LEU A 102 9.16 9.55 -16.43
C LEU A 102 9.65 9.44 -14.98
N LEU A 103 10.82 10.00 -14.67
CA LEU A 103 11.37 10.04 -13.33
C LEU A 103 10.42 10.75 -12.36
N ASN A 104 9.90 11.93 -12.74
CA ASN A 104 8.90 12.65 -11.94
C ASN A 104 7.66 11.78 -11.68
N LYS A 105 7.17 11.05 -12.68
CA LYS A 105 6.01 10.16 -12.53
C LYS A 105 6.31 9.03 -11.53
N ILE A 106 7.47 8.39 -11.66
CA ILE A 106 7.90 7.32 -10.75
C ILE A 106 8.07 7.84 -9.32
N LEU A 107 8.74 8.98 -9.13
CA LEU A 107 8.95 9.59 -7.82
C LEU A 107 7.63 10.00 -7.17
N CYS A 108 6.71 10.61 -7.91
CA CYS A 108 5.38 10.92 -7.39
C CYS A 108 4.65 9.67 -6.89
N ILE A 109 4.68 8.59 -7.68
CA ILE A 109 4.01 7.34 -7.32
C ILE A 109 4.68 6.71 -6.10
N TYR A 110 6.00 6.70 -6.04
CA TYR A 110 6.75 6.23 -4.88
C TYR A 110 6.36 7.02 -3.62
N ILE A 111 6.34 8.36 -3.69
CA ILE A 111 5.97 9.22 -2.56
C ILE A 111 4.54 8.95 -2.10
N ILE A 112 3.58 8.92 -3.04
CA ILE A 112 2.17 8.63 -2.74
C ILE A 112 2.06 7.24 -2.11
N PHE A 113 2.72 6.23 -2.68
CA PHE A 113 2.73 4.88 -2.15
C PHE A 113 3.30 4.86 -0.73
N ARG A 114 4.46 5.47 -0.48
CA ARG A 114 5.08 5.54 0.85
C ARG A 114 4.16 6.19 1.88
N ILE A 115 3.58 7.35 1.55
CA ILE A 115 2.71 8.10 2.46
C ILE A 115 1.37 7.42 2.68
N LEU A 116 0.78 6.78 1.66
CA LEU A 116 -0.52 6.12 1.81
C LEU A 116 -0.41 4.72 2.40
N TRP A 117 0.69 4.00 2.18
CA TRP A 117 0.79 2.59 2.57
C TRP A 117 2.21 2.18 2.99
N GLY A 118 3.21 2.52 2.18
CA GLY A 118 4.57 1.97 2.25
C GLY A 118 5.28 2.17 3.59
N LEU A 119 5.05 3.30 4.27
CA LEU A 119 5.63 3.53 5.59
C LEU A 119 5.08 2.57 6.65
N ASN A 120 3.85 2.03 6.51
CA ASN A 120 3.34 1.04 7.47
C ASN A 120 4.12 -0.28 7.46
N TYR A 121 4.91 -0.57 6.43
CA TYR A 121 5.77 -1.76 6.39
C TYR A 121 7.06 -1.57 7.19
N ASP A 122 7.42 -0.34 7.51
CA ASP A 122 8.64 0.00 8.24
C ASP A 122 8.43 0.10 9.76
N ARG A 123 7.21 -0.19 10.24
CA ARG A 123 6.86 -0.07 11.67
C ARG A 123 7.34 -1.29 12.47
N LEU A 124 7.31 -1.20 13.80
CA LEU A 124 7.68 -2.31 14.71
C LEU A 124 6.73 -3.52 14.59
N GLY A 125 5.46 -3.26 14.27
CA GLY A 125 4.50 -4.29 13.87
C GLY A 125 3.75 -4.94 15.02
N ILE A 126 2.81 -5.83 14.69
CA ILE A 126 1.86 -6.37 15.67
C ILE A 126 2.53 -7.22 16.77
N ALA A 127 3.62 -7.91 16.45
CA ALA A 127 4.37 -8.70 17.42
C ALA A 127 4.95 -7.81 18.53
N TYR A 128 5.47 -6.62 18.18
CA TYR A 128 5.92 -5.64 19.16
C TYR A 128 4.75 -5.12 20.01
N GLN A 129 3.62 -4.77 19.37
CA GLN A 129 2.44 -4.25 20.08
C GLN A 129 1.84 -5.25 21.07
N LEU A 130 1.85 -6.53 20.72
CA LEU A 130 1.37 -7.63 21.56
C LEU A 130 2.46 -8.20 22.49
N GLN A 131 3.66 -7.62 22.50
CA GLN A 131 4.82 -8.11 23.26
C GLN A 131 5.09 -9.60 23.04
N LEU A 132 4.85 -10.07 21.81
CA LEU A 132 5.13 -11.45 21.44
C LEU A 132 6.63 -11.62 21.33
N SER A 133 7.17 -12.57 22.09
CA SER A 133 8.44 -13.18 21.72
C SER A 133 8.29 -13.75 20.32
N LYS A 134 9.30 -13.58 19.47
CA LYS A 134 9.32 -14.14 18.10
C LYS A 134 10.20 -15.39 18.11
N PRO A 135 9.81 -16.51 18.76
CA PRO A 135 10.60 -17.72 18.71
C PRO A 135 10.67 -18.20 17.26
N GLN A 136 11.76 -18.89 16.92
CA GLN A 136 11.71 -19.77 15.75
C GLN A 136 10.64 -20.81 16.06
N TYR A 137 9.67 -20.94 15.15
CA TYR A 137 8.69 -22.00 15.22
C TYR A 137 9.23 -23.22 14.49
N GLU A 138 8.98 -24.39 15.06
CA GLU A 138 9.32 -25.64 14.41
C GLU A 138 8.25 -26.03 13.38
N ALA A 139 8.64 -26.73 12.32
CA ALA A 139 7.70 -27.20 11.30
C ALA A 139 6.56 -28.03 11.91
N GLU A 140 6.89 -28.81 12.94
CA GLU A 140 5.94 -29.65 13.68
C GLU A 140 4.86 -28.83 14.40
N GLU A 141 5.22 -27.69 15.01
CA GLU A 141 4.25 -26.82 15.69
C GLU A 141 3.23 -26.22 14.71
N VAL A 142 3.69 -25.87 13.51
CA VAL A 142 2.84 -25.36 12.44
C VAL A 142 1.91 -26.46 11.91
N ILE A 143 2.42 -27.68 11.73
CA ILE A 143 1.62 -28.84 11.32
C ILE A 143 0.54 -29.12 12.37
N GLN A 144 0.89 -29.14 13.64
CA GLN A 144 -0.06 -29.36 14.74
C GLN A 144 -1.12 -28.26 14.82
N LEU A 145 -0.71 -26.99 14.68
CA LEU A 145 -1.66 -25.88 14.63
C LEU A 145 -2.62 -26.04 13.44
N ASN A 146 -2.11 -26.40 12.26
CA ASN A 146 -2.92 -26.59 11.07
C ASN A 146 -3.93 -27.73 11.26
N ASN A 147 -3.51 -28.87 11.81
CA ASN A 147 -4.41 -29.99 12.11
C ASN A 147 -5.52 -29.57 13.09
N ARG A 148 -5.18 -28.83 14.16
CA ARG A 148 -6.20 -28.30 15.09
C ARG A 148 -7.19 -27.36 14.39
N LEU A 149 -6.72 -26.52 13.47
CA LEU A 149 -7.59 -25.62 12.70
C LEU A 149 -8.50 -26.40 11.74
N ILE A 150 -7.97 -27.46 11.09
CA ILE A 150 -8.75 -28.37 10.24
C ILE A 150 -9.85 -29.05 11.06
N ASP A 151 -9.51 -29.61 12.23
CA ASP A 151 -10.48 -30.27 13.11
C ASP A 151 -11.55 -29.28 13.58
N SER A 152 -11.16 -28.07 13.99
CA SER A 152 -12.11 -27.02 14.38
C SER A 152 -13.01 -26.59 13.23
N LEU A 153 -12.47 -26.47 12.01
CA LEU A 153 -13.24 -26.13 10.82
C LEU A 153 -14.26 -27.24 10.49
N ASN A 154 -13.82 -28.50 10.51
CA ASN A 154 -14.68 -29.66 10.27
C ASN A 154 -15.79 -29.76 11.32
N ALA A 155 -15.46 -29.55 12.59
CA ALA A 155 -16.45 -29.52 13.68
C ALA A 155 -17.48 -28.39 13.49
N CYS A 156 -17.06 -27.21 13.03
CA CYS A 156 -17.98 -26.13 12.66
C CYS A 156 -18.84 -26.49 11.44
N ARG A 157 -18.26 -27.12 10.41
CA ARG A 157 -18.98 -27.53 9.20
C ARG A 157 -20.10 -28.52 9.50
N LEU A 158 -19.86 -29.47 10.41
CA LEU A 158 -20.85 -30.45 10.85
C LEU A 158 -22.06 -29.84 11.57
N ARG A 159 -21.94 -28.60 12.08
CA ARG A 159 -23.05 -27.86 12.72
C ARG A 159 -23.91 -27.09 11.70
N LEU A 160 -23.51 -27.08 10.43
CA LEU A 160 -24.21 -26.38 9.36
C LEU A 160 -24.87 -27.40 8.43
N PRO A 161 -26.06 -27.09 7.86
CA PRO A 161 -26.69 -27.96 6.88
C PRO A 161 -25.81 -28.13 5.63
N ASP A 162 -25.94 -29.28 4.96
CA ASP A 162 -25.13 -29.59 3.78
C ASP A 162 -25.51 -28.78 2.53
N THR A 163 -26.67 -28.13 2.55
CA THR A 163 -27.28 -27.47 1.39
C THR A 163 -26.76 -26.06 1.14
N GLU A 164 -26.80 -25.17 2.13
CA GLU A 164 -26.41 -23.76 1.97
C GLU A 164 -25.61 -23.25 3.16
N LEU A 165 -24.52 -22.53 2.87
CA LEU A 165 -23.74 -21.86 3.89
C LEU A 165 -24.43 -20.57 4.34
N PRO A 166 -24.38 -20.23 5.63
CA PRO A 166 -24.86 -18.93 6.10
C PRO A 166 -24.10 -17.80 5.39
N ALA A 167 -24.83 -16.90 4.75
CA ALA A 167 -24.30 -15.69 4.13
C ALA A 167 -24.75 -14.46 4.94
N PRO A 168 -24.13 -14.16 6.09
CA PRO A 168 -24.53 -13.01 6.89
C PRO A 168 -24.35 -11.72 6.09
N PRO A 169 -25.24 -10.73 6.25
CA PRO A 169 -25.08 -9.43 5.62
C PRO A 169 -23.73 -8.81 5.98
N VAL A 170 -23.07 -8.19 5.00
CA VAL A 170 -21.74 -7.57 5.15
C VAL A 170 -21.71 -6.57 6.31
N ASP A 171 -22.77 -5.78 6.50
CA ASP A 171 -22.88 -4.84 7.62
C ASP A 171 -22.87 -5.52 8.99
N SER A 172 -23.41 -6.75 9.07
CA SER A 172 -23.36 -7.54 10.31
C SER A 172 -21.92 -7.97 10.61
N ILE A 173 -21.15 -8.36 9.59
CA ILE A 173 -19.74 -8.72 9.73
C ILE A 173 -18.94 -7.52 10.23
N PHE A 174 -19.11 -6.34 9.62
CA PHE A 174 -18.43 -5.12 10.07
C PHE A 174 -18.81 -4.71 11.49
N ARG A 175 -20.09 -4.79 11.87
CA ARG A 175 -20.55 -4.49 13.23
C ARG A 175 -19.93 -5.45 14.24
N MET A 176 -19.93 -6.75 13.96
CA MET A 176 -19.33 -7.76 14.84
C MET A 176 -17.82 -7.55 15.00
N ALA A 177 -17.12 -7.22 13.91
CA ALA A 177 -15.70 -6.86 13.98
C ALA A 177 -15.50 -5.65 14.90
N GLY A 178 -16.26 -4.56 14.71
CA GLY A 178 -16.19 -3.37 15.56
C GLY A 178 -16.40 -3.67 17.04
N ILE A 179 -17.38 -4.50 17.38
CA ILE A 179 -17.61 -4.96 18.77
C ILE A 179 -16.40 -5.73 19.30
N GLY A 180 -15.81 -6.63 18.50
CA GLY A 180 -14.62 -7.38 18.88
C GLY A 180 -13.42 -6.48 19.18
N TYR A 181 -13.13 -5.52 18.30
CA TYR A 181 -12.08 -4.53 18.52
C TYR A 181 -12.34 -3.69 19.76
N SER A 182 -13.58 -3.22 19.96
CA SER A 182 -13.95 -2.43 21.13
C SER A 182 -13.69 -3.19 22.43
N ARG A 183 -14.09 -4.47 22.52
CA ARG A 183 -13.82 -5.31 23.70
C ARG A 183 -12.33 -5.52 23.94
N LEU A 184 -11.55 -5.74 22.89
CA LEU A 184 -10.11 -5.95 23.03
C LEU A 184 -9.36 -4.65 23.36
N SER A 185 -9.93 -3.49 23.01
CA SER A 185 -9.31 -2.20 23.27
C SER A 185 -9.18 -1.87 24.76
N ASP A 186 -10.00 -2.48 25.61
CA ASP A 186 -9.91 -2.38 27.08
C ASP A 186 -8.57 -2.94 27.60
N GLN A 187 -8.06 -4.00 26.97
CA GLN A 187 -6.77 -4.62 27.32
C GLN A 187 -5.62 -4.08 26.45
N TYR A 188 -5.90 -3.83 25.17
CA TYR A 188 -4.92 -3.42 24.17
C TYR A 188 -5.35 -2.09 23.55
N PHE A 189 -5.01 -0.98 24.21
CA PHE A 189 -5.45 0.36 23.79
C PHE A 189 -5.14 0.71 22.32
N PHE A 190 -4.08 0.15 21.74
CA PHE A 190 -3.74 0.37 20.33
C PHE A 190 -4.77 -0.21 19.34
N LEU A 191 -5.62 -1.15 19.79
CA LEU A 191 -6.75 -1.70 19.05
C LEU A 191 -8.00 -0.81 19.12
N ASN A 192 -7.96 0.29 19.89
CA ASN A 192 -9.06 1.24 19.89
C ASN A 192 -9.26 1.80 18.48
N TYR A 193 -10.37 1.38 17.89
CA TYR A 193 -10.78 1.67 16.53
C TYR A 193 -12.01 2.59 16.60
N THR A 194 -11.75 3.89 16.76
CA THR A 194 -12.73 4.98 16.63
C THR A 194 -12.47 5.78 15.37
#